data_AF-A0A2W6U112-F1
#
_entry.id   AF-A0A2W6U112-F1
#
_cell.length_a   1.000
_cell.length_b   1.000
_cell.length_c   1.000
_cell.angle_alpha   90.00
_cell.angle_beta   90.00
_cell.angle_gamma   90.00
#
_symmetry.space_group_name_H-M   'P 1'
#
loop_
_entity.id
_entity.type
_entity.pdbx_description
1 polymer ?
#
loop_
_entity_poly.entity_id
_entity_poly.type
_entity_poly.pdbx_seq_one_letter_code
_entity_poly.pdbx_strand_id
1 'polypeptide(L)' 'MSPIILLSIIIVYFALLLWVAYRTGKGSDNDSFFIGNRKSNWMLVAFGMIGTSLSGVTFVSVP' A
#
# COMPACT_ATOMS: atom_id res chain seq x y z
N MET A 1 -8.07 0.64 -24.28
CA MET A 1 -6.69 0.89 -23.80
C MET A 1 -5.76 -0.13 -24.42
N SER A 2 -4.50 0.22 -24.72
CA SER A 2 -3.54 -0.75 -25.23
C SER A 2 -3.20 -1.78 -24.12
N PRO A 3 -3.23 -3.10 -24.41
CA PRO A 3 -2.84 -4.13 -23.44
C PRO A 3 -1.44 -3.92 -22.85
N ILE A 4 -0.53 -3.36 -23.64
CA ILE A 4 0.85 -3.06 -23.24
C ILE A 4 0.86 -1.94 -22.19
N ILE A 5 0.03 -0.91 -22.36
CA ILE A 5 -0.09 0.19 -21.39
C ILE A 5 -0.64 -0.34 -20.07
N LEU A 6 -1.71 -1.14 -20.11
CA LEU A 6 -2.29 -1.73 -18.90
C LEU A 6 -1.25 -2.60 -18.14
N LEU A 7 -0.54 -3.47 -18.85
CA LEU A 7 0.49 -4.32 -18.25
C LEU A 7 1.61 -3.47 -17.63
N SER A 8 2.04 -2.41 -18.31
CA SER A 8 3.09 -1.52 -17.78
C SER A 8 2.68 -0.84 -16.48
N ILE A 9 1.43 -0.38 -16.36
CA ILE A 9 0.90 0.26 -15.15
C ILE A 9 0.93 -0.74 -13.98
N ILE A 10 0.48 -1.98 -14.21
CA ILE A 10 0.48 -3.02 -13.19
C ILE A 10 1.91 -3.30 -12.70
N ILE A 11 2.86 -3.49 -13.61
CA ILE A 11 4.25 -3.78 -13.26
C ILE A 11 4.85 -2.62 -12.45
N VAL A 12 4.68 -1.37 -12.91
CA VAL A 12 5.19 -0.19 -12.21
C VAL A 12 4.57 -0.06 -10.82
N TYR A 13 3.27 -0.30 -10.68
CA TYR A 13 2.58 -0.26 -9.39
C TYR A 13 3.17 -1.27 -8.39
N PHE A 14 3.30 -2.55 -8.77
CA PHE A 14 3.87 -3.56 -7.89
C PHE A 14 5.34 -3.32 -7.59
N ALA A 15 6.13 -2.87 -8.57
CA ALA A 15 7.53 -2.52 -8.36
C ALA A 15 7.67 -1.39 -7.32
N LEU A 16 6.81 -0.37 -7.37
CA LEU A 16 6.78 0.70 -6.38
C LEU A 16 6.44 0.18 -4.99
N LEU A 17 5.42 -0.67 -4.85
CA LEU A 17 5.05 -1.27 -3.57
C LEU A 17 6.20 -2.09 -2.97
N LEU A 18 6.83 -2.94 -3.77
CA LEU A 18 7.97 -3.76 -3.34
C LEU A 18 9.18 -2.90 -2.96
N TRP A 19 9.43 -1.82 -3.70
CA TRP A 19 10.51 -0.87 -3.38
C TRP A 19 10.28 -0.17 -2.04
N VAL A 20 9.05 0.28 -1.76
CA VAL A 20 8.68 0.86 -0.46
C VAL A 20 8.86 -0.17 0.65
N ALA A 21 8.32 -1.38 0.48
CA ALA A 21 8.44 -2.45 1.48
C ALA A 21 9.90 -2.80 1.80
N TYR A 22 10.75 -2.91 0.77
CA TYR A 22 12.18 -3.17 0.94
C TYR A 22 12.89 -2.05 1.70
N ARG A 23 12.57 -0.78 1.38
CA ARG A 23 13.13 0.39 2.06
C ARG A 23 12.70 0.47 3.53
N THR A 24 11.42 0.19 3.83
CA THR A 24 10.86 0.36 5.19
C THR A 24 11.04 -0.86 6.09
N GLY A 25 11.21 -2.06 5.52
CA GLY A 25 11.37 -3.30 6.29
C GLY A 25 12.79 -3.56 6.79
N LYS A 26 13.80 -2.82 6.31
CA LYS A 26 15.19 -3.04 6.71
C LYS A 26 15.40 -2.65 8.18
N GLY A 27 15.67 -3.65 9.03
CA GLY A 27 15.89 -3.43 10.47
C GLY A 27 14.59 -3.32 11.29
N SER A 28 13.47 -3.82 10.77
CA SER A 28 12.21 -3.91 11.53
C SER A 28 12.27 -4.97 12.63
N ASP A 29 11.75 -4.64 13.79
CA ASP A 29 11.51 -5.51 14.95
C ASP A 29 10.01 -5.57 15.30
N ASN A 30 9.66 -6.21 16.42
CA ASN A 30 8.26 -6.36 16.87
C ASN A 30 7.58 -5.00 17.10
N ASP A 31 8.28 -4.02 17.69
CA ASP A 31 7.71 -2.71 17.96
C ASP A 31 7.43 -1.95 16.66
N SER A 32 8.31 -2.05 15.68
CA SER A 32 8.06 -1.50 14.35
C SER A 32 6.90 -2.19 13.61
N PHE A 33 6.73 -3.51 13.80
CA PHE A 33 5.67 -4.29 13.15
C PHE A 33 4.29 -4.04 13.74
N PHE A 34 4.16 -4.07 15.07
CA PHE A 34 2.85 -3.97 15.73
C PHE A 34 2.41 -2.52 15.99
N ILE A 35 3.35 -1.62 16.31
CA ILE A 35 3.01 -0.25 16.75
C ILE A 35 3.70 0.84 15.93
N GLY A 36 4.43 0.49 14.86
CA GLY A 36 5.12 1.47 14.00
C GLY A 36 6.10 2.35 14.77
N ASN A 37 6.74 1.81 15.82
CA ASN A 37 7.62 2.56 16.73
C ASN A 37 6.97 3.81 17.35
N ARG A 38 5.63 3.90 17.39
CA ARG A 38 4.85 5.09 17.82
C ARG A 38 5.25 6.39 17.10
N LYS A 39 5.85 6.30 15.92
CA LYS A 39 6.33 7.44 15.12
C LYS A 39 5.52 7.64 13.83
N SER A 40 4.38 6.97 13.71
CA SER A 40 3.51 7.08 12.53
C SER A 40 2.80 8.44 12.48
N ASN A 41 2.92 9.13 11.35
CA ASN A 41 2.19 10.37 11.11
C ASN A 41 0.67 10.08 11.00
N TRP A 42 -0.14 10.79 11.79
CA TRP A 42 -1.58 10.56 11.90
C TRP A 42 -2.33 10.64 10.56
N MET A 43 -1.92 11.56 9.66
CA MET A 43 -2.59 11.75 8.38
C MET A 43 -2.35 10.56 7.45
N LEU A 44 -1.10 10.07 7.41
CA LEU A 44 -0.74 8.87 6.65
C LEU A 44 -1.48 7.63 7.16
N VAL A 45 -1.61 7.48 8.48
CA VAL A 45 -2.39 6.41 9.09
C VAL A 45 -3.87 6.52 8.69
N ALA A 46 -4.46 7.73 8.77
CA ALA A 46 -5.86 7.95 8.42
C ALA A 46 -6.17 7.56 6.97
N PHE A 47 -5.32 7.96 6.01
CA PHE A 47 -5.45 7.54 4.61
C PHE A 47 -5.33 6.02 4.46
N GLY A 48 -4.38 5.39 5.15
CA GLY A 48 -4.24 3.93 5.16
C GLY A 48 -5.49 3.22 5.67
N MET A 49 -6.06 3.69 6.79
CA MET A 49 -7.26 3.09 7.39
C MET A 49 -8.48 3.17 6.47
N ILE A 50 -8.70 4.31 5.80
CA ILE A 50 -9.76 4.45 4.79
C ILE A 50 -9.52 3.46 3.65
N GLY A 51 -8.29 3.40 3.14
CA GLY A 51 -7.90 2.49 2.07
C GLY A 51 -8.14 1.02 2.40
N THR A 52 -7.80 0.58 3.61
CA THR A 52 -8.02 -0.82 4.05
C THR A 52 -9.49 -1.21 4.17
N SER A 53 -10.36 -0.23 4.39
CA SER A 53 -11.80 -0.45 4.49
C SER A 53 -12.45 -0.62 3.11
N LEU A 54 -11.81 -0.13 2.04
CA LEU A 54 -12.24 -0.28 0.66
C LEU A 54 -11.57 -1.51 0.03
N SER A 55 -12.36 -2.48 -0.39
CA SER A 55 -11.87 -3.72 -1.01
C SER A 55 -12.17 -3.78 -2.50
N GLY A 56 -11.55 -4.72 -3.22
CA GLY A 56 -11.88 -4.97 -4.63
C GLY A 56 -13.38 -5.25 -4.84
N VAL A 57 -14.05 -5.87 -3.86
CA VAL A 57 -15.50 -6.08 -3.90
C VAL A 57 -16.23 -4.74 -3.90
N THR A 58 -15.82 -3.77 -3.08
CA THR A 58 -16.47 -2.45 -3.06
C THR A 58 -16.37 -1.74 -4.41
N PHE A 59 -15.22 -1.79 -5.08
CA PHE A 59 -15.03 -1.14 -6.38
C PHE A 59 -15.71 -1.85 -7.55
N VAL A 60 -15.85 -3.17 -7.49
CA VAL A 60 -16.56 -3.94 -8.53
C VAL A 60 -18.07 -3.87 -8.33
N SER A 61 -18.53 -3.69 -7.10
CA SER A 61 -19.96 -3.76 -6.75
C SER A 61 -20.67 -2.41 -6.71
N VAL A 62 -19.94 -1.30 -6.50
CA VAL A 62 -20.51 0.05 -6.49
C VAL A 62 -20.24 0.70 -7.85
N PRO A 63 -21.25 0.89 -8.72
CA PRO A 63 -21.10 1.51 -10.04
C PRO A 63 -20.83 3.02 -9.98
#